data_AF-A0A365MZE4-F1
#
_entry.id   AF-A0A365MZE4-F1
#
_cell.length_a   1.000
_cell.length_b   1.000
_cell.length_c   1.000
_cell.angle_alpha   90.00
_cell.angle_beta   90.00
_cell.angle_gamma   90.00
#
_symmetry.space_group_name_H-M   'P 1'
#
loop_
_entity.id
_entity.type
_entity.pdbx_description
1 polymer ?
#
loop_
_entity_poly.entity_id
_entity_poly.type
_entity_poly.pdbx_seq_one_letter_code
_entity_poly.pdbx_strand_id
1 'polypeptide(L)'
;MPPFNGRPFQVVQNAQLLAVNNSCPYGIYKKLNTDSSFCPEKRDILGSWNCNIANDQTPQSWPSGTNSSDIARDMNQKGLIYDNGYVEQTQWSSGFVNHLVIWSTSATLDSDGSLWSVKAAVETTYKSEDDIQLTPLTCSVSASGAEQTIKDMASGTTLKEWVPTFQGLMYNGFNTSAIQDVQDALAILLNTMTMISGGNNYLLAEPGAGQDKTQGCLARVAYVPTVMVVIFLAVAGLGVTAFVAWCITSIRLFRSPSELEALPLSAEEWATFAAREYLSTGNNNHDVAVAPVETYELKSFSVGFSQPNIGRIGMFQTRQGNLLNQ
;
A
#
# COMPACT_ATOMS: atom_id res chain seq x y z
N MET A 1 18.40 1.40 0.24
CA MET A 1 19.45 0.40 -0.08
C MET A 1 19.32 -0.77 0.88
N PRO A 2 19.26 -2.01 0.39
CA PRO A 2 19.04 -3.19 1.23
C PRO A 2 20.29 -3.51 2.07
N PRO A 3 20.17 -3.69 3.41
CA PRO A 3 21.31 -4.06 4.25
C PRO A 3 21.84 -5.46 3.88
N PHE A 4 23.14 -5.55 3.59
CA PHE A 4 23.80 -6.77 3.09
C PHE A 4 24.14 -7.82 4.16
N ASN A 5 24.14 -7.43 5.43
CA ASN A 5 24.52 -8.30 6.57
C ASN A 5 23.56 -8.18 7.77
N GLY A 6 22.33 -7.72 7.54
CA GLY A 6 21.32 -7.57 8.58
C GLY A 6 20.45 -8.81 8.79
N ARG A 7 19.64 -8.81 9.85
CA ARG A 7 18.60 -9.83 10.09
C ARG A 7 17.67 -10.07 8.89
N PRO A 8 17.25 -9.03 8.11
CA PRO A 8 16.46 -9.25 6.89
C PRO A 8 17.16 -10.12 5.85
N PHE A 9 18.48 -9.96 5.68
CA PHE A 9 19.27 -10.81 4.77
C PHE A 9 19.22 -12.27 5.20
N GLN A 10 19.48 -12.55 6.47
CA GLN A 10 19.46 -13.92 6.98
C GLN A 10 18.09 -14.59 6.79
N VAL A 11 17.00 -13.87 7.10
CA VAL A 11 15.64 -14.40 6.96
C VAL A 11 15.31 -14.72 5.51
N VAL A 12 15.55 -13.78 4.60
CA VAL A 12 15.22 -13.93 3.18
C VAL A 12 16.10 -14.97 2.49
N GLN A 13 17.41 -14.94 2.73
CA GLN A 13 18.36 -15.89 2.15
C GLN A 13 18.05 -17.31 2.63
N ASN A 14 17.80 -17.50 3.93
CA ASN A 14 17.46 -18.81 4.47
C ASN A 14 16.14 -19.33 3.90
N ALA A 15 15.12 -18.48 3.72
CA ALA A 15 13.86 -18.91 3.11
C ALA A 15 14.07 -19.41 1.67
N GLN A 16 14.94 -18.78 0.88
CA GLN A 16 15.28 -19.28 -0.46
C GLN A 16 16.03 -20.61 -0.40
N LEU A 17 17.04 -20.74 0.49
CA LEU A 17 17.79 -21.99 0.66
C LEU A 17 16.90 -23.15 1.15
N LEU A 18 15.99 -22.88 2.09
CA LEU A 18 15.02 -23.86 2.57
C LEU A 18 14.06 -24.30 1.47
N ALA A 19 13.58 -23.37 0.63
CA ALA A 19 12.76 -23.73 -0.53
C ALA A 19 13.52 -24.68 -1.46
N VAL A 20 14.77 -24.38 -1.81
CA VAL A 20 15.61 -25.25 -2.64
C VAL A 20 15.82 -26.63 -1.99
N ASN A 21 16.16 -26.67 -0.70
CA ASN A 21 16.34 -27.92 0.05
C ASN A 21 15.06 -28.77 0.09
N ASN A 22 13.90 -28.12 0.13
CA ASN A 22 12.58 -28.77 0.08
C ASN A 22 12.11 -29.09 -1.34
N SER A 23 12.98 -28.96 -2.36
CA SER A 23 12.66 -29.16 -3.79
C SER A 23 11.55 -28.24 -4.30
N CYS A 24 11.44 -27.05 -3.72
CA CYS A 24 10.50 -26.01 -4.10
C CYS A 24 11.17 -24.92 -4.93
N PRO A 25 10.40 -24.22 -5.79
CA PRO A 25 10.95 -23.15 -6.62
C PRO A 25 11.45 -21.97 -5.78
N TYR A 26 12.62 -21.44 -6.12
CA TYR A 26 13.11 -20.18 -5.59
C TYR A 26 12.68 -18.98 -6.45
N GLY A 27 12.74 -17.76 -5.89
CA GLY A 27 12.33 -16.55 -6.60
C GLY A 27 12.17 -15.33 -5.70
N ILE A 28 11.57 -14.28 -6.25
CA ILE A 28 11.17 -13.10 -5.50
C ILE A 28 9.81 -13.38 -4.88
N TYR A 29 9.80 -13.64 -3.58
CA TYR A 29 8.58 -13.95 -2.85
C TYR A 29 7.81 -12.68 -2.48
N LYS A 30 6.49 -12.76 -2.54
CA LYS A 30 5.60 -11.75 -1.96
C LYS A 30 5.61 -11.84 -0.43
N LYS A 31 5.68 -13.07 0.07
CA LYS A 31 5.63 -13.41 1.48
C LYS A 31 6.43 -14.68 1.74
N LEU A 32 7.12 -14.72 2.87
CA LEU A 32 7.96 -15.85 3.31
C LEU A 32 7.67 -16.21 4.76
N ASN A 33 8.14 -17.34 5.27
CA ASN A 33 8.24 -17.57 6.71
C ASN A 33 9.62 -18.16 7.05
N THR A 34 9.92 -18.29 8.34
CA THR A 34 11.18 -18.87 8.84
C THR A 34 11.04 -20.35 9.21
N ASP A 35 9.99 -21.03 8.74
CA ASP A 35 9.77 -22.45 9.01
C ASP A 35 10.77 -23.28 8.19
N SER A 36 11.35 -24.32 8.78
CA SER A 36 12.27 -25.21 8.07
C SER A 36 11.59 -25.96 6.91
N SER A 37 10.25 -26.10 6.97
CA SER A 37 9.43 -26.67 5.92
C SER A 37 8.94 -25.66 4.87
N PHE A 38 9.49 -24.43 4.87
CA PHE A 38 9.06 -23.39 3.95
C PHE A 38 9.14 -23.84 2.49
N CYS A 39 8.02 -23.67 1.79
CA CYS A 39 7.85 -23.95 0.39
C CYS A 39 6.87 -22.90 -0.18
N PRO A 40 7.31 -22.00 -1.08
CA PRO A 40 6.44 -20.99 -1.63
C PRO A 40 5.43 -21.61 -2.60
N GLU A 41 4.18 -21.15 -2.55
CA GLU A 41 3.22 -21.47 -3.60
C GLU A 41 3.52 -20.64 -4.85
N LYS A 42 3.16 -21.13 -6.05
CA LYS A 42 3.38 -20.39 -7.31
C LYS A 42 2.82 -18.96 -7.29
N ARG A 43 1.68 -18.75 -6.60
CA ARG A 43 1.05 -17.42 -6.46
C ARG A 43 1.82 -16.46 -5.55
N ASP A 44 2.73 -16.98 -4.73
CA ASP A 44 3.56 -16.20 -3.83
C ASP A 44 4.89 -15.81 -4.48
N ILE A 45 5.20 -16.33 -5.67
CA ILE A 45 6.38 -15.98 -6.46
C ILE A 45 6.00 -14.91 -7.47
N LEU A 46 6.62 -13.74 -7.34
CA LEU A 46 6.37 -12.57 -8.20
C LEU A 46 7.24 -12.56 -9.46
N GLY A 47 8.19 -13.50 -9.53
CA GLY A 47 9.14 -13.73 -10.60
C GLY A 47 10.49 -14.15 -10.04
N SER A 48 11.53 -14.12 -10.88
CA SER A 48 12.90 -14.43 -10.47
C SER A 48 13.92 -13.71 -11.34
N TRP A 49 15.10 -13.49 -10.77
CA TRP A 49 16.34 -13.36 -11.52
C TRP A 49 16.74 -14.70 -12.11
N ASN A 50 17.27 -14.68 -13.33
CA ASN A 50 17.74 -15.86 -14.06
C ASN A 50 19.16 -15.57 -14.54
N CYS A 51 20.12 -16.38 -14.10
CA CYS A 51 21.53 -16.23 -14.42
C CYS A 51 22.03 -17.38 -15.31
N ASN A 52 22.69 -17.02 -16.41
CA ASN A 52 23.25 -17.96 -17.36
C ASN A 52 24.76 -17.74 -17.51
N ILE A 53 25.55 -18.81 -17.66
CA ILE A 53 26.94 -18.68 -18.07
C ILE A 53 26.97 -18.06 -19.47
N ALA A 54 27.76 -17.01 -19.66
CA ALA A 54 27.87 -16.31 -20.93
C ALA A 54 28.71 -17.13 -21.92
N ASN A 55 28.22 -17.29 -23.15
CA ASN A 55 28.92 -17.90 -24.30
C ASN A 55 29.53 -19.29 -24.02
N ASP A 56 28.68 -20.33 -23.98
CA ASP A 56 29.06 -21.76 -23.98
C ASP A 56 30.32 -22.09 -23.16
N GLN A 57 30.13 -22.09 -21.84
CA GLN A 57 30.92 -22.77 -20.80
C GLN A 57 32.42 -22.49 -20.66
N THR A 58 33.11 -21.82 -21.60
CA THR A 58 34.56 -21.64 -21.47
C THR A 58 34.93 -20.52 -20.49
N PRO A 59 35.58 -20.85 -19.35
CA PRO A 59 36.17 -19.83 -18.49
C PRO A 59 37.19 -19.02 -19.28
N GLN A 60 37.24 -17.72 -19.02
CA GLN A 60 38.31 -16.88 -19.52
C GLN A 60 39.52 -17.03 -18.61
N SER A 61 40.71 -17.04 -19.19
CA SER A 61 41.95 -17.33 -18.47
C SER A 61 42.94 -16.18 -18.59
N TRP A 62 43.60 -15.85 -17.48
CA TRP A 62 44.68 -14.87 -17.40
C TRP A 62 45.87 -15.47 -16.65
N PRO A 63 47.11 -15.08 -16.99
CA PRO A 63 48.29 -15.55 -16.27
C PRO A 63 48.20 -15.30 -14.76
N SER A 64 48.74 -16.24 -13.97
CA SER A 64 48.89 -16.02 -12.53
C SER A 64 49.61 -14.69 -12.23
N GLY A 65 49.13 -13.97 -11.21
CA GLY A 65 49.66 -12.67 -10.80
C GLY A 65 49.13 -11.47 -11.60
N THR A 66 48.25 -11.68 -12.58
CA THR A 66 47.57 -10.58 -13.27
C THR A 66 46.71 -9.78 -12.28
N ASN A 67 46.77 -8.45 -12.34
CA ASN A 67 45.99 -7.58 -11.47
C ASN A 67 44.48 -7.65 -11.79
N SER A 68 43.64 -7.78 -10.77
CA SER A 68 42.18 -7.87 -10.92
C SER A 68 41.53 -6.67 -11.63
N SER A 69 42.14 -5.48 -11.54
CA SER A 69 41.67 -4.30 -12.30
C SER A 69 41.99 -4.41 -13.80
N ASP A 70 43.11 -5.02 -14.17
CA ASP A 70 43.46 -5.28 -15.57
C ASP A 70 42.55 -6.37 -16.15
N ILE A 71 42.24 -7.40 -15.35
CA ILE A 71 41.26 -8.44 -15.70
C ILE A 71 39.88 -7.82 -15.92
N ALA A 72 39.39 -6.99 -15.00
CA ALA A 72 38.10 -6.31 -15.14
C ALA A 72 38.06 -5.44 -16.42
N ARG A 73 39.14 -4.69 -16.70
CA ARG A 73 39.24 -3.87 -17.91
C ARG A 73 39.21 -4.72 -19.19
N ASP A 74 39.93 -5.83 -19.23
CA ASP A 74 39.91 -6.76 -20.38
C ASP A 74 38.52 -7.40 -20.57
N MET A 75 37.87 -7.81 -19.47
CA MET A 75 36.50 -8.33 -19.52
C MET A 75 35.50 -7.30 -20.02
N ASN A 76 35.66 -6.03 -19.64
CA ASN A 76 34.84 -4.94 -20.15
C ASN A 76 35.04 -4.75 -21.66
N GLN A 77 36.30 -4.73 -22.13
CA GLN A 77 36.63 -4.61 -23.55
C GLN A 77 36.06 -5.77 -24.39
N LYS A 78 36.00 -6.97 -23.81
CA LYS A 78 35.37 -8.17 -24.41
C LYS A 78 33.84 -8.19 -24.28
N GLY A 79 33.24 -7.19 -23.63
CA GLY A 79 31.80 -7.10 -23.41
C GLY A 79 31.24 -8.14 -22.42
N LEU A 80 32.09 -8.75 -21.60
CA LEU A 80 31.71 -9.77 -20.61
C LEU A 80 31.19 -9.15 -19.30
N ILE A 81 31.55 -7.90 -19.02
CA ILE A 81 30.99 -7.06 -17.96
C ILE A 81 30.67 -5.67 -18.51
N TYR A 82 29.87 -4.88 -17.78
CA TYR A 82 29.62 -3.47 -18.07
C TYR A 82 30.76 -2.57 -17.54
N ASP A 83 30.73 -1.27 -17.87
CA ASP A 83 31.80 -0.30 -17.54
C ASP A 83 31.83 0.13 -16.06
N ASN A 84 30.77 -0.17 -15.32
CA ASN A 84 30.59 0.13 -13.90
C ASN A 84 30.82 -1.12 -13.01
N GLY A 85 31.87 -1.88 -13.31
CA GLY A 85 32.20 -3.11 -12.58
C GLY A 85 32.74 -2.87 -11.17
N TYR A 86 32.29 -3.68 -10.22
CA TYR A 86 32.86 -3.80 -8.88
C TYR A 86 33.58 -5.12 -8.74
N VAL A 87 34.74 -5.08 -8.08
CA VAL A 87 35.66 -6.20 -7.91
C VAL A 87 35.82 -6.45 -6.41
N GLU A 88 35.82 -7.72 -6.03
CA GLU A 88 36.15 -8.14 -4.68
C GLU A 88 37.08 -9.35 -4.76
N GLN A 89 38.18 -9.29 -4.01
CA GLN A 89 39.22 -10.32 -4.08
C GLN A 89 39.77 -10.66 -2.70
N THR A 90 40.16 -11.91 -2.52
CA THR A 90 41.07 -12.33 -1.44
C THR A 90 42.38 -12.77 -2.02
N GLN A 91 43.45 -12.65 -1.22
CA GLN A 91 44.81 -12.90 -1.67
C GLN A 91 45.56 -13.78 -0.67
N TRP A 92 46.50 -14.54 -1.20
CA TRP A 92 47.52 -15.20 -0.42
C TRP A 92 48.50 -14.18 0.18
N SER A 93 49.26 -14.59 1.20
CA SER A 93 50.36 -13.77 1.75
C SER A 93 51.45 -13.46 0.72
N SER A 94 51.56 -14.27 -0.33
CA SER A 94 52.43 -14.06 -1.49
C SER A 94 51.90 -13.00 -2.48
N GLY A 95 50.70 -12.47 -2.27
CA GLY A 95 50.07 -11.46 -3.13
C GLY A 95 49.29 -12.02 -4.32
N PHE A 96 49.29 -13.35 -4.52
CA PHE A 96 48.48 -14.00 -5.55
C PHE A 96 47.00 -13.99 -5.17
N VAL A 97 46.14 -13.88 -6.17
CA VAL A 97 44.67 -13.98 -6.02
C VAL A 97 44.31 -15.39 -5.55
N ASN A 98 43.39 -15.48 -4.58
CA ASN A 98 42.82 -16.73 -4.08
C ASN A 98 41.38 -16.90 -4.57
N HIS A 99 40.59 -15.84 -4.37
CA HIS A 99 39.23 -15.72 -4.87
C HIS A 99 39.04 -14.37 -5.51
N LEU A 100 38.39 -14.36 -6.65
CA LEU A 100 38.01 -13.16 -7.36
C LEU A 100 36.57 -13.27 -7.82
N VAL A 101 35.80 -12.22 -7.55
CA VAL A 101 34.50 -12.01 -8.16
C VAL A 101 34.41 -10.61 -8.72
N ILE A 102 33.71 -10.49 -9.85
CA ILE A 102 33.47 -9.23 -10.53
C ILE A 102 32.00 -9.19 -10.88
N TRP A 103 31.33 -8.06 -10.70
CA TRP A 103 29.99 -7.87 -11.22
C TRP A 103 29.69 -6.42 -11.57
N SER A 104 28.68 -6.22 -12.41
CA SER A 104 28.38 -4.94 -13.03
C SER A 104 26.91 -4.89 -13.42
N THR A 105 26.36 -3.68 -13.58
CA THR A 105 24.95 -3.47 -13.92
C THR A 105 24.80 -2.74 -15.25
N SER A 106 23.77 -3.07 -16.02
CA SER A 106 23.44 -2.34 -17.23
C SER A 106 22.91 -0.92 -16.97
N ALA A 107 22.51 -0.63 -15.73
CA ALA A 107 22.01 0.70 -15.36
C ALA A 107 23.14 1.73 -15.43
N THR A 108 22.88 2.85 -16.09
CA THR A 108 23.83 3.97 -16.18
C THR A 108 23.77 4.88 -14.96
N LEU A 109 22.63 4.92 -14.28
CA LEU A 109 22.37 5.72 -13.09
C LEU A 109 21.55 4.91 -12.09
N ASP A 110 21.74 5.20 -10.80
CA ASP A 110 20.91 4.61 -9.75
C ASP A 110 19.47 5.10 -9.85
N SER A 111 18.51 4.16 -9.73
CA SER A 111 17.07 4.45 -9.70
C SER A 111 16.56 5.26 -10.91
N ASP A 112 17.09 4.99 -12.11
CA ASP A 112 16.69 5.67 -13.36
C ASP A 112 15.30 5.24 -13.88
N GLY A 113 14.62 4.34 -13.17
CA GLY A 113 13.29 3.84 -13.51
C GLY A 113 13.30 2.77 -14.60
N SER A 114 14.47 2.38 -15.11
CA SER A 114 14.63 1.31 -16.09
C SER A 114 14.88 -0.04 -15.39
N LEU A 115 14.49 -1.12 -16.07
CA LEU A 115 14.94 -2.44 -15.67
C LEU A 115 16.40 -2.61 -16.06
N TRP A 116 17.14 -3.29 -15.20
CA TRP A 116 18.57 -3.51 -15.36
C TRP A 116 18.91 -4.99 -15.31
N SER A 117 20.03 -5.34 -15.94
CA SER A 117 20.61 -6.68 -15.95
C SER A 117 21.99 -6.65 -15.30
N VAL A 118 22.44 -7.81 -14.83
CA VAL A 118 23.75 -7.97 -14.20
C VAL A 118 24.64 -8.81 -15.08
N LYS A 119 25.88 -8.38 -15.23
CA LYS A 119 26.96 -9.24 -15.74
C LYS A 119 27.95 -9.47 -14.62
N ALA A 120 28.29 -10.72 -14.38
CA ALA A 120 29.18 -11.13 -13.30
C ALA A 120 30.26 -12.08 -13.81
N ALA A 121 31.26 -12.35 -12.98
CA ALA A 121 32.31 -13.29 -13.23
C ALA A 121 32.82 -13.85 -11.90
N VAL A 122 33.01 -15.16 -11.85
CA VAL A 122 33.43 -15.88 -10.63
C VAL A 122 34.65 -16.73 -10.96
N GLU A 123 35.67 -16.65 -10.10
CA GLU A 123 36.89 -17.41 -10.27
C GLU A 123 36.64 -18.87 -9.92
N THR A 124 37.16 -19.77 -10.75
CA THR A 124 36.99 -21.22 -10.59
C THR A 124 38.26 -21.90 -10.09
N THR A 125 39.40 -21.24 -10.25
CA THR A 125 40.72 -21.62 -9.73
C THR A 125 40.97 -20.99 -8.36
N TYR A 126 41.86 -21.59 -7.56
CA TYR A 126 42.20 -21.07 -6.23
C TYR A 126 43.69 -21.19 -5.86
N LYS A 127 44.49 -21.89 -6.66
CA LYS A 127 45.92 -22.09 -6.40
C LYS A 127 46.73 -20.92 -6.91
N SER A 128 47.76 -20.53 -6.17
CA SER A 128 48.62 -19.39 -6.52
C SER A 128 49.38 -19.57 -7.82
N GLU A 129 49.69 -20.80 -8.22
CA GLU A 129 50.49 -21.09 -9.42
C GLU A 129 49.64 -21.26 -10.68
N ASP A 130 48.33 -21.44 -10.53
CA ASP A 130 47.42 -21.66 -11.65
C ASP A 130 47.03 -20.32 -12.29
N ASP A 131 46.78 -20.35 -13.60
CA ASP A 131 46.19 -19.21 -14.29
C ASP A 131 44.80 -18.91 -13.70
N ILE A 132 44.49 -17.62 -13.56
CA ILE A 132 43.22 -17.14 -13.03
C ILE A 132 42.12 -17.45 -14.06
N GLN A 133 41.15 -18.28 -13.70
CA GLN A 133 40.03 -18.63 -14.58
C GLN A 133 38.70 -18.08 -14.08
N LEU A 134 38.12 -17.11 -14.80
CA LEU A 134 36.81 -16.54 -14.48
C LEU A 134 35.72 -17.08 -15.42
N THR A 135 34.63 -17.56 -14.84
CA THR A 135 33.42 -17.92 -15.57
C THR A 135 32.50 -16.70 -15.66
N PRO A 136 32.25 -16.14 -16.85
CA PRO A 136 31.33 -15.01 -17.01
C PRO A 136 29.87 -15.46 -16.91
N LEU A 137 29.04 -14.65 -16.27
CA LEU A 137 27.60 -14.85 -16.09
C LEU A 137 26.83 -13.63 -16.58
N THR A 138 25.65 -13.87 -17.15
CA THR A 138 24.66 -12.84 -17.49
C THR A 138 23.36 -13.16 -16.78
N CYS A 139 22.88 -12.22 -15.97
CA CYS A 139 21.64 -12.32 -15.24
C CYS A 139 20.62 -11.31 -15.76
N SER A 140 19.39 -11.77 -15.94
CA SER A 140 18.25 -10.97 -16.34
C SER A 140 17.08 -11.24 -15.41
N VAL A 141 16.18 -10.27 -15.28
CA VAL A 141 15.02 -10.40 -14.39
C VAL A 141 13.74 -10.62 -15.17
N SER A 142 12.95 -11.61 -14.74
CA SER A 142 11.60 -11.86 -15.22
C SER A 142 10.66 -11.85 -14.04
N ALA A 143 10.25 -10.65 -13.60
CA ALA A 143 9.44 -10.46 -12.41
C ALA A 143 8.49 -9.25 -12.52
N SER A 144 7.41 -9.40 -13.29
CA SER A 144 6.38 -8.36 -13.43
C SER A 144 5.76 -7.95 -12.10
N GLY A 145 5.67 -8.88 -11.13
CA GLY A 145 5.14 -8.60 -9.79
C GLY A 145 6.08 -7.81 -8.87
N ALA A 146 7.36 -7.66 -9.23
CA ALA A 146 8.38 -6.93 -8.46
C ALA A 146 9.08 -5.83 -9.28
N GLU A 147 8.58 -5.54 -10.49
CA GLU A 147 9.22 -4.69 -11.49
C GLU A 147 9.53 -3.30 -10.93
N GLN A 148 8.56 -2.70 -10.24
CA GLN A 148 8.73 -1.37 -9.65
C GLN A 148 9.82 -1.36 -8.57
N THR A 149 9.85 -2.37 -7.70
CA THR A 149 10.90 -2.50 -6.68
C THR A 149 12.28 -2.59 -7.32
N ILE A 150 12.41 -3.33 -8.43
CA ILE A 150 13.69 -3.48 -9.14
C ILE A 150 14.11 -2.17 -9.80
N LYS A 151 13.18 -1.44 -10.41
CA LYS A 151 13.43 -0.13 -11.03
C LYS A 151 13.85 0.93 -10.02
N ASP A 152 13.28 0.88 -8.82
CA ASP A 152 13.56 1.84 -7.76
C ASP A 152 14.88 1.54 -7.02
N MET A 153 15.46 0.34 -7.20
CA MET A 153 16.75 -0.01 -6.62
C MET A 153 17.89 0.82 -7.20
N ALA A 154 18.71 1.38 -6.31
CA ALA A 154 19.98 1.98 -6.65
C ALA A 154 21.00 0.88 -7.00
N SER A 155 20.90 0.32 -8.20
CA SER A 155 21.62 -0.90 -8.59
C SER A 155 23.15 -0.78 -8.50
N GLY A 156 23.75 0.34 -8.89
CA GLY A 156 25.18 0.57 -8.81
C GLY A 156 25.66 0.60 -7.36
N THR A 157 25.07 1.49 -6.54
CA THR A 157 25.42 1.58 -5.12
C THR A 157 25.15 0.26 -4.39
N THR A 158 24.04 -0.43 -4.70
CA THR A 158 23.70 -1.70 -4.06
C THR A 158 24.69 -2.81 -4.43
N LEU A 159 25.07 -2.96 -5.71
CA LEU A 159 26.07 -3.94 -6.13
C LEU A 159 27.45 -3.64 -5.52
N LYS A 160 27.82 -2.37 -5.35
CA LYS A 160 29.07 -2.01 -4.67
C LYS A 160 29.12 -2.54 -3.25
N GLU A 161 28.04 -2.39 -2.48
CA GLU A 161 28.02 -2.83 -1.08
C GLU A 161 27.89 -4.34 -0.90
N TRP A 162 27.23 -5.00 -1.85
CA TRP A 162 26.96 -6.44 -1.77
C TRP A 162 28.09 -7.30 -2.34
N VAL A 163 29.14 -6.71 -2.94
CA VAL A 163 30.24 -7.47 -3.56
C VAL A 163 30.96 -8.43 -2.58
N PRO A 164 31.14 -8.11 -1.28
CA PRO A 164 31.71 -9.06 -0.32
C PRO A 164 30.77 -10.23 -0.02
N THR A 165 29.46 -9.97 0.07
CA THR A 165 28.45 -11.02 0.23
C THR A 165 28.39 -11.91 -1.01
N PHE A 166 28.55 -11.34 -2.21
CA PHE A 166 28.66 -12.10 -3.45
C PHE A 166 29.86 -13.06 -3.40
N GLN A 167 31.07 -12.58 -3.07
CA GLN A 167 32.23 -13.46 -2.94
C GLN A 167 31.98 -14.54 -1.88
N GLY A 168 31.50 -14.16 -0.69
CA GLY A 168 31.28 -15.09 0.42
C GLY A 168 30.26 -16.20 0.13
N LEU A 169 29.34 -16.02 -0.82
CA LEU A 169 28.38 -17.04 -1.23
C LEU A 169 28.91 -17.94 -2.35
N MET A 170 29.97 -17.56 -3.05
CA MET A 170 30.52 -18.34 -4.17
C MET A 170 31.56 -19.37 -3.74
N TYR A 171 32.11 -19.29 -2.52
CA TYR A 171 33.20 -20.17 -2.06
C TYR A 171 32.90 -20.78 -0.68
N ASN A 172 33.37 -22.01 -0.45
CA ASN A 172 33.20 -22.74 0.81
C ASN A 172 34.29 -22.42 1.86
N GLY A 173 34.94 -21.27 1.73
CA GLY A 173 36.07 -20.85 2.56
C GLY A 173 37.37 -20.72 1.76
N PHE A 174 38.43 -20.26 2.44
CA PHE A 174 39.73 -20.00 1.82
C PHE A 174 40.31 -21.26 1.14
N ASN A 175 40.95 -21.11 -0.01
CA ASN A 175 41.53 -22.22 -0.80
C ASN A 175 40.51 -23.23 -1.31
N THR A 176 39.30 -22.77 -1.63
CA THR A 176 38.29 -23.61 -2.28
C THR A 176 37.97 -23.07 -3.67
N SER A 177 37.61 -23.96 -4.59
CA SER A 177 37.02 -23.54 -5.86
C SER A 177 35.64 -22.93 -5.64
N ALA A 178 35.11 -22.26 -6.66
CA ALA A 178 33.71 -21.87 -6.66
C ALA A 178 32.78 -23.07 -6.42
N ILE A 179 31.62 -22.80 -5.82
CA ILE A 179 30.51 -23.75 -5.70
C ILE A 179 30.04 -24.24 -7.08
N GLN A 180 29.39 -25.39 -7.13
CA GLN A 180 28.96 -25.98 -8.41
C GLN A 180 27.89 -25.14 -9.11
N ASP A 181 26.90 -24.65 -8.37
CA ASP A 181 25.73 -23.95 -8.92
C ASP A 181 25.85 -22.42 -8.77
N VAL A 182 26.94 -21.84 -9.29
CA VAL A 182 27.19 -20.37 -9.25
C VAL A 182 26.04 -19.56 -9.85
N GLN A 183 25.35 -20.10 -10.86
CA GLN A 183 24.21 -19.48 -11.52
C GLN A 183 23.03 -19.31 -10.55
N ASP A 184 22.65 -20.40 -9.89
CA ASP A 184 21.53 -20.40 -8.95
C ASP A 184 21.86 -19.58 -7.70
N ALA A 185 23.08 -19.70 -7.17
CA ALA A 185 23.49 -18.92 -6.01
C ALA A 185 23.48 -17.40 -6.30
N LEU A 186 23.92 -16.97 -7.49
CA LEU A 186 23.84 -15.56 -7.89
C LEU A 186 22.38 -15.12 -8.12
N ALA A 187 21.54 -15.96 -8.72
CA ALA A 187 20.12 -15.66 -8.89
C ALA A 187 19.40 -15.51 -7.53
N ILE A 188 19.65 -16.42 -6.59
CA ILE A 188 19.16 -16.36 -5.21
C ILE A 188 19.63 -15.06 -4.54
N LEU A 189 20.90 -14.69 -4.68
CA LEU A 189 21.42 -13.44 -4.11
C LEU A 189 20.68 -12.21 -4.65
N LEU A 190 20.47 -12.13 -5.96
CA LEU A 190 19.75 -11.01 -6.60
C LEU A 190 18.26 -10.97 -6.19
N ASN A 191 17.62 -12.14 -6.08
CA ASN A 191 16.27 -12.27 -5.53
C ASN A 191 16.22 -11.76 -4.08
N THR A 192 17.20 -12.12 -3.25
CA THR A 192 17.33 -11.68 -1.86
C THR A 192 17.48 -10.16 -1.78
N MET A 193 18.37 -9.56 -2.58
CA MET A 193 18.53 -8.11 -2.65
C MET A 193 17.22 -7.40 -3.02
N THR A 194 16.48 -7.96 -3.98
CA THR A 194 15.19 -7.42 -4.44
C THR A 194 14.14 -7.45 -3.33
N MET A 195 14.01 -8.60 -2.65
CA MET A 195 13.08 -8.76 -1.52
C MET A 195 13.43 -7.85 -0.34
N ILE A 196 14.71 -7.70 0.01
CA ILE A 196 15.08 -6.79 1.11
C ILE A 196 14.79 -5.33 0.73
N SER A 197 15.04 -4.96 -0.52
CA SER A 197 14.77 -3.60 -1.00
C SER A 197 13.28 -3.25 -0.91
N GLY A 198 12.39 -4.18 -1.29
CA GLY A 198 10.95 -3.94 -1.22
C GLY A 198 10.31 -4.16 0.14
N GLY A 199 10.84 -5.04 0.98
CA GLY A 199 10.24 -5.44 2.26
C GLY A 199 10.62 -4.54 3.44
N ASN A 200 11.84 -3.99 3.44
CA ASN A 200 12.34 -3.14 4.54
C ASN A 200 12.12 -3.82 5.92
N ASN A 201 11.80 -3.05 6.97
CA ASN A 201 11.57 -3.57 8.32
C ASN A 201 10.35 -4.50 8.46
N TYR A 202 9.44 -4.55 7.47
CA TYR A 202 8.29 -5.48 7.51
C TYR A 202 8.71 -6.94 7.42
N LEU A 203 9.92 -7.21 6.91
CA LEU A 203 10.56 -8.53 6.92
C LEU A 203 10.86 -9.05 8.33
N LEU A 204 10.84 -8.18 9.34
CA LEU A 204 11.10 -8.54 10.74
C LEU A 204 9.84 -8.53 11.60
N ALA A 205 8.68 -8.18 11.03
CA ALA A 205 7.44 -8.18 11.77
C ALA A 205 7.01 -9.62 12.08
N GLU A 206 6.85 -9.94 13.36
CA GLU A 206 6.29 -11.24 13.77
C GLU A 206 4.75 -11.17 13.69
N PRO A 207 4.10 -12.08 12.94
CA PRO A 207 2.65 -12.12 12.88
C PRO A 207 2.03 -12.38 14.25
N GLY A 208 0.90 -11.73 14.54
CA GLY A 208 0.19 -11.91 15.81
C GLY A 208 -0.36 -13.33 15.99
N ALA A 209 -0.70 -13.71 17.23
CA ALA A 209 -1.29 -15.01 17.51
C ALA A 209 -2.57 -15.25 16.68
N GLY A 210 -2.59 -16.36 15.92
CA GLY A 210 -3.71 -16.72 15.04
C GLY A 210 -3.66 -16.10 13.62
N GLN A 211 -2.62 -15.34 13.29
CA GLN A 211 -2.42 -14.80 11.93
C GLN A 211 -1.57 -15.72 11.05
N ASP A 212 -1.62 -15.49 9.73
CA ASP A 212 -0.73 -16.13 8.75
C ASP A 212 0.73 -15.90 9.19
N LYS A 213 1.50 -16.98 9.40
CA LYS A 213 2.89 -16.93 9.90
C LYS A 213 3.87 -16.34 8.88
N THR A 214 3.38 -15.89 7.72
CA THR A 214 4.20 -15.32 6.67
C THR A 214 4.45 -13.81 6.84
N GLN A 215 5.67 -13.39 6.57
CA GLN A 215 6.17 -12.02 6.57
C GLN A 215 6.19 -11.50 5.14
N GLY A 216 5.70 -10.29 4.90
CA GLY A 216 5.70 -9.68 3.56
C GLY A 216 7.10 -9.25 3.14
N CYS A 217 7.56 -9.71 1.96
CA CYS A 217 8.87 -9.36 1.42
C CYS A 217 8.83 -8.20 0.43
N LEU A 218 7.63 -7.80 -0.02
CA LEU A 218 7.44 -6.53 -0.70
C LEU A 218 6.35 -5.78 0.04
N ALA A 219 6.64 -4.55 0.47
CA ALA A 219 5.62 -3.66 0.97
C ALA A 219 4.56 -3.52 -0.13
N ARG A 220 3.32 -3.95 0.16
CA ARG A 220 2.22 -3.61 -0.73
C ARG A 220 2.11 -2.09 -0.71
N VAL A 221 2.60 -1.44 -1.76
CA VAL A 221 1.92 -0.24 -2.22
C VAL A 221 0.51 -0.72 -2.50
N ALA A 222 -0.44 -0.35 -1.65
CA ALA A 222 -1.82 -0.73 -1.88
C ALA A 222 -2.17 -0.20 -3.27
N TYR A 223 -2.27 -1.10 -4.25
CA TYR A 223 -2.84 -0.75 -5.53
C TYR A 223 -4.30 -0.41 -5.23
N VAL A 224 -4.58 0.88 -5.06
CA VAL A 224 -5.93 1.41 -4.94
C VAL A 224 -6.40 1.52 -6.38
N PRO A 225 -7.30 0.63 -6.85
CA PRO A 225 -7.80 0.71 -8.21
C PRO A 225 -8.36 2.12 -8.45
N THR A 226 -8.17 2.69 -9.64
CA THR A 226 -8.65 4.05 -9.95
C THR A 226 -10.12 4.24 -9.60
N VAL A 227 -10.92 3.18 -9.74
CA VAL A 227 -12.33 3.13 -9.33
C VAL A 227 -12.53 3.44 -7.84
N MET A 228 -11.69 2.90 -6.95
CA MET A 228 -11.78 3.18 -5.51
C MET A 228 -11.39 4.62 -5.18
N VAL A 229 -10.43 5.21 -5.90
CA VAL A 229 -10.09 6.64 -5.75
C VAL A 229 -11.27 7.51 -6.17
N VAL A 230 -11.92 7.19 -7.30
CA VAL A 230 -13.10 7.92 -7.79
C VAL A 230 -14.28 7.79 -6.81
N ILE A 231 -14.54 6.60 -6.28
CA ILE A 231 -15.57 6.39 -5.26
C ILE A 231 -15.27 7.22 -4.01
N PHE A 232 -14.02 7.20 -3.53
CA PHE A 232 -13.62 7.96 -2.36
C PHE A 232 -13.82 9.47 -2.56
N LEU A 233 -13.42 10.01 -3.72
CA LEU A 233 -13.64 11.41 -4.07
C LEU A 233 -15.12 11.76 -4.19
N ALA A 234 -15.94 10.86 -4.75
CA ALA A 234 -17.39 11.06 -4.85
C ALA A 234 -18.06 11.08 -3.46
N VAL A 235 -17.68 10.16 -2.56
CA VAL A 235 -18.19 10.11 -1.18
C VAL A 235 -17.74 11.35 -0.40
N ALA A 236 -16.47 11.76 -0.53
CA ALA A 236 -15.97 12.97 0.09
C ALA A 236 -16.72 14.22 -0.41
N GLY A 237 -16.96 14.32 -1.73
CA GLY A 237 -17.74 15.40 -2.33
C GLY A 237 -19.18 15.44 -1.81
N LEU A 238 -19.87 14.30 -1.76
CA LEU A 238 -21.21 14.19 -1.20
C LEU A 238 -21.24 14.60 0.29
N GLY A 239 -20.25 14.17 1.07
CA GLY A 239 -20.10 14.55 2.47
C GLY A 239 -19.98 16.06 2.66
N VAL A 240 -19.16 16.72 1.84
CA VAL A 240 -19.03 18.20 1.86
C VAL A 240 -20.36 18.86 1.49
N THR A 241 -21.05 18.40 0.46
CA THR A 241 -22.35 18.99 0.06
C THR A 241 -23.43 18.81 1.13
N ALA A 242 -23.49 17.64 1.78
CA ALA A 242 -24.43 17.37 2.86
C ALA A 242 -24.11 18.23 4.09
N PHE A 243 -22.83 18.42 4.42
CA PHE A 243 -22.40 19.30 5.51
C PHE A 243 -22.75 20.77 5.23
N VAL A 244 -22.54 21.26 4.01
CA VAL A 244 -22.92 22.63 3.61
C VAL A 244 -24.44 22.80 3.65
N ALA A 245 -25.21 21.83 3.13
CA ALA A 245 -26.66 21.87 3.20
C ALA A 245 -27.16 21.88 4.65
N TRP A 246 -26.57 21.05 5.52
CA TRP A 246 -26.84 21.05 6.95
C TRP A 246 -26.59 22.43 7.56
N CYS A 247 -25.41 23.02 7.36
CA CYS A 247 -25.10 24.36 7.85
C CYS A 247 -26.10 25.42 7.37
N ILE A 248 -26.48 25.39 6.09
CA ILE A 248 -27.47 26.34 5.53
C ILE A 248 -28.83 26.15 6.20
N THR A 249 -29.31 24.92 6.35
CA THR A 249 -30.60 24.63 6.99
C THR A 249 -30.59 25.01 8.47
N SER A 250 -29.52 24.70 9.21
CA SER A 250 -29.37 25.11 10.61
C SER A 250 -29.37 26.63 10.73
N ILE A 251 -28.61 27.36 9.90
CA ILE A 251 -28.61 28.83 9.92
C ILE A 251 -30.00 29.39 9.62
N ARG A 252 -30.74 28.82 8.65
CA ARG A 252 -32.12 29.25 8.33
C ARG A 252 -33.09 29.00 9.48
N LEU A 253 -33.00 27.85 10.15
CA LEU A 253 -33.79 27.52 11.34
C LEU A 253 -33.50 28.49 12.50
N PHE A 254 -32.23 28.82 12.74
CA PHE A 254 -31.85 29.79 13.78
C PHE A 254 -32.18 31.25 13.41
N ARG A 255 -32.32 31.58 12.12
CA ARG A 255 -32.70 32.93 11.65
C ARG A 255 -34.20 33.16 11.52
N SER A 256 -35.04 32.14 11.69
CA SER A 256 -36.50 32.24 11.63
C SER A 256 -37.20 32.07 12.99
N PRO A 257 -36.80 32.77 14.07
CA PRO A 257 -37.54 32.73 15.32
C PRO A 257 -38.93 33.41 15.18
N SER A 258 -39.10 34.31 14.20
CA SER A 258 -40.35 35.07 14.02
C SER A 258 -41.54 34.24 13.55
N GLU A 259 -41.34 33.06 12.95
CA GLU A 259 -42.44 32.14 12.61
C GLU A 259 -42.72 31.11 13.72
N LEU A 260 -41.74 30.83 14.60
CA LEU A 260 -41.93 29.96 15.76
C LEU A 260 -42.57 30.67 16.97
N GLU A 261 -42.41 32.00 17.08
CA GLU A 261 -43.11 32.83 18.08
C GLU A 261 -44.60 33.04 17.77
N ALA A 262 -45.08 32.63 16.59
CA ALA A 262 -46.49 32.77 16.20
C ALA A 262 -47.35 31.55 16.56
N LEU A 263 -46.76 30.49 17.15
CA LEU A 263 -47.50 29.30 17.56
C LEU A 263 -47.91 29.43 19.04
N PRO A 264 -49.20 29.27 19.37
CA PRO A 264 -49.67 29.32 20.76
C PRO A 264 -48.91 28.31 21.63
N LEU A 265 -48.45 28.74 22.80
CA LEU A 265 -47.60 27.91 23.69
C LEU A 265 -48.42 27.16 24.75
N SER A 266 -49.70 27.52 24.90
CA SER A 266 -50.63 26.88 25.85
C SER A 266 -51.94 26.44 25.17
N ALA A 267 -52.59 25.42 25.74
CA ALA A 267 -53.88 24.93 25.23
C ALA A 267 -54.98 26.00 25.24
N GLU A 268 -54.89 26.98 26.16
CA GLU A 268 -55.82 28.11 26.24
C GLU A 268 -55.60 29.12 25.10
N GLU A 269 -54.36 29.37 24.72
CA GLU A 269 -54.04 30.23 23.57
C GLU A 269 -54.39 29.56 22.23
N TRP A 270 -54.26 28.22 22.14
CA TRP A 270 -54.78 27.47 21.00
C TRP A 270 -56.31 27.55 20.91
N ALA A 271 -57.00 27.51 22.06
CA ALA A 271 -58.45 27.65 22.10
C ALA A 271 -58.90 29.07 21.72
N THR A 272 -58.21 30.13 22.18
CA THR A 272 -58.54 31.50 21.77
C THR A 272 -58.25 31.75 20.29
N PHE A 273 -57.16 31.18 19.76
CA PHE A 273 -56.84 31.26 18.33
C PHE A 273 -57.94 30.60 17.48
N ALA A 274 -58.36 29.38 17.84
CA ALA A 274 -59.44 28.68 17.15
C ALA A 274 -60.80 29.40 17.27
N ALA A 275 -61.08 30.06 18.41
CA ALA A 275 -62.29 30.87 18.58
C ALA A 275 -62.31 32.12 17.67
N ARG A 276 -61.16 32.78 17.52
CA ARG A 276 -60.99 33.92 16.60
C ARG A 276 -61.19 33.50 15.15
N GLU A 277 -60.62 32.37 14.75
CA GLU A 277 -60.75 31.84 13.39
C GLU A 277 -62.20 31.44 13.06
N TYR A 278 -62.91 30.82 14.02
CA TYR A 278 -64.33 30.47 13.87
C TYR A 278 -65.23 31.72 13.68
N LEU A 279 -65.00 32.78 14.46
CA LEU A 279 -65.75 34.04 14.32
C LEU A 279 -65.44 34.77 13.01
N SER A 280 -64.20 34.69 12.53
CA SER A 280 -63.76 35.21 11.24
C SER A 280 -64.48 34.51 10.07
N THR A 281 -64.54 33.17 10.09
CA THR A 281 -65.18 32.38 9.03
C THR A 281 -66.72 32.45 9.03
N GLY A 282 -67.34 32.76 10.17
CA GLY A 282 -68.80 32.94 10.26
C GLY A 282 -69.32 34.26 9.69
N ASN A 283 -68.45 35.24 9.44
CA ASN A 283 -68.84 36.61 9.09
C ASN A 283 -68.25 37.00 7.72
N ASN A 284 -68.94 36.64 6.63
CA ASN A 284 -68.50 36.85 5.23
C ASN A 284 -68.44 38.33 4.76
N ASN A 285 -68.44 39.31 5.67
CA ASN A 285 -68.29 40.73 5.33
C ASN A 285 -66.89 41.20 5.70
N HIS A 286 -66.09 41.52 4.68
CA HIS A 286 -64.65 41.84 4.77
C HIS A 286 -64.27 43.13 5.52
N ASP A 287 -65.20 43.85 6.16
CA ASP A 287 -64.94 45.17 6.77
C ASP A 287 -65.33 45.30 8.26
N VAL A 288 -65.52 44.19 8.97
CA VAL A 288 -65.73 44.23 10.43
C VAL A 288 -64.47 43.74 11.14
N ALA A 289 -63.78 44.65 11.82
CA ALA A 289 -62.71 44.30 12.75
C ALA A 289 -63.29 43.37 13.84
N VAL A 290 -62.97 42.08 13.76
CA VAL A 290 -63.37 41.09 14.76
C VAL A 290 -62.67 41.47 16.06
N ALA A 291 -63.43 41.85 17.08
CA ALA A 291 -62.90 42.21 18.39
C ALA A 291 -62.06 41.04 18.93
N PRO A 292 -60.88 41.30 19.56
CA PRO A 292 -60.02 40.24 20.04
C PRO A 292 -60.73 39.44 21.15
N VAL A 293 -60.96 38.15 20.91
CA VAL A 293 -61.45 37.22 21.94
C VAL A 293 -60.36 37.06 23.00
N GLU A 294 -60.70 37.37 24.25
CA GLU A 294 -59.80 37.19 25.39
C GLU A 294 -60.03 35.83 26.10
N THR A 295 -59.03 35.35 26.83
CA THR A 295 -59.05 34.00 27.44
C THR A 295 -60.20 33.79 28.40
N TYR A 296 -60.67 34.83 29.10
CA TYR A 296 -61.82 34.72 30.01
C TYR A 296 -63.16 34.53 29.27
N GLU A 297 -63.24 34.87 27.99
CA GLU A 297 -64.44 34.75 27.15
C GLU A 297 -64.62 33.35 26.56
N LEU A 298 -63.59 32.49 26.65
CA LEU A 298 -63.63 31.09 26.21
C LEU A 298 -64.72 30.26 26.89
N LYS A 299 -65.18 30.65 28.08
CA LYS A 299 -66.29 29.97 28.78
C LYS A 299 -67.60 30.02 27.98
N SER A 300 -67.74 30.99 27.08
CA SER A 300 -68.87 31.08 26.17
C SER A 300 -68.73 30.17 24.94
N PHE A 301 -67.58 29.51 24.74
CA PHE A 301 -67.33 28.61 23.63
C PHE A 301 -67.29 27.15 24.11
N SER A 302 -67.90 26.26 23.34
CA SER A 302 -67.84 24.81 23.56
C SER A 302 -67.24 24.14 22.34
N VAL A 303 -66.48 23.07 22.56
CA VAL A 303 -65.88 22.26 21.49
C VAL A 303 -66.62 20.93 21.44
N GLY A 304 -67.13 20.57 20.28
CA GLY A 304 -67.93 19.37 20.12
C GLY A 304 -68.00 18.90 18.67
N PHE A 305 -68.76 17.83 18.43
CA PHE A 305 -68.96 17.32 17.07
C PHE A 305 -70.14 18.03 16.41
N SER A 306 -69.91 18.55 15.20
CA SER A 306 -70.96 19.20 14.41
C SER A 306 -71.97 18.16 13.92
N GLN A 307 -73.23 18.26 14.34
CA GLN A 307 -74.29 17.31 14.00
C GLN A 307 -74.53 17.09 12.49
N PRO A 308 -74.36 18.08 11.58
CA PRO A 308 -74.48 17.81 10.14
C PRO A 308 -73.27 17.08 9.51
N ASN A 309 -72.12 16.98 10.20
CA ASN A 309 -70.92 16.30 9.69
C ASN A 309 -70.26 15.46 10.79
N ILE A 310 -70.78 14.25 10.99
CA ILE A 310 -70.27 13.29 11.98
C ILE A 310 -68.79 13.00 11.67
N GLY A 311 -67.89 13.38 12.58
CA GLY A 311 -66.44 13.19 12.45
C GLY A 311 -65.61 14.47 12.37
N ARG A 312 -66.23 15.65 12.25
CA ARG A 312 -65.52 16.95 12.39
C ARG A 312 -65.76 17.58 13.75
N ILE A 313 -64.67 17.84 14.46
CA ILE A 313 -64.65 18.65 15.69
C ILE A 313 -64.79 20.11 15.27
N GLY A 314 -65.75 20.83 15.86
CA GLY A 314 -66.01 22.24 15.63
C GLY A 314 -66.15 23.00 16.95
N MET A 315 -65.99 24.32 16.88
CA MET A 315 -66.21 25.22 18.01
C MET A 315 -67.59 25.90 17.89
N PHE A 316 -68.29 26.06 19.01
CA PHE A 316 -69.64 26.62 19.05
C PHE A 316 -69.74 27.71 20.11
N GLN A 317 -70.28 28.87 19.74
CA GLN A 317 -70.54 29.95 20.68
C GLN A 317 -71.91 29.76 21.34
N THR A 318 -71.89 29.67 22.67
CA THR A 318 -73.07 29.55 23.52
C THR A 318 -73.65 30.95 23.70
N ARG A 319 -74.70 31.29 22.95
CA ARG A 319 -75.44 32.54 23.22
C ARG A 319 -76.14 32.41 24.58
N GLN A 320 -75.77 33.26 25.55
CA GLN A 320 -76.59 33.46 26.74
C GLN A 320 -77.91 34.10 26.30
N GLY A 321 -78.95 33.29 26.12
CA GLY A 321 -80.31 33.75 25.93
C GLY A 321 -80.84 34.32 27.24
N ASN A 322 -81.04 35.64 27.28
CA ASN A 322 -81.94 36.25 28.24
C ASN A 322 -83.40 35.95 27.81
N LEU A 323 -84.11 35.29 28.73
CA LEU A 323 -85.53 35.45 29.08
C LEU A 323 -86.66 34.95 28.15
N LEU A 324 -87.58 34.20 28.80
CA LEU A 324 -89.06 34.31 28.79
C LEU A 324 -89.89 33.93 27.53
N ASN A 325 -91.01 33.24 27.83
CA ASN A 325 -92.17 32.82 27.00
C ASN A 325 -91.91 31.59 26.09
N GLN A 326 -92.64 30.47 26.13
CA GLN A 326 -93.97 30.11 26.64
C GLN A 326 -93.93 28.80 27.44
#